data_AF-A0A973SVR7-F1
#
_entry.id   AF-A0A973SVR7-F1
#
_cell.length_a   1.000
_cell.length_b   1.000
_cell.length_c   1.000
_cell.angle_alpha   90.00
_cell.angle_beta   90.00
_cell.angle_gamma   90.00
#
_symmetry.space_group_name_H-M   'P 1'
#
loop_
_entity.id
_entity.type
_entity.pdbx_description
1 polymer ?
#
loop_
_entity_poly.entity_id
_entity_poly.type
_entity_poly.pdbx_seq_one_letter_code
_entity_poly.pdbx_strand_id
1 'polypeptide(L)' 'CRSAADPASRRRARGWAVLKALSCALIGEAGVRGRPGGKPAWGPPARAALRRLVETAP' A
#
# COMPACT_ATOMS: atom_id res chain seq x y z
N CYS A 1 -12.59 23.27 0.39
CA CYS A 1 -12.47 23.21 -1.08
C CYS A 1 -11.89 21.85 -1.46
N ARG A 2 -12.61 20.99 -2.20
CA ARG A 2 -12.05 19.72 -2.69
C ARG A 2 -11.37 20.02 -4.02
N SER A 3 -10.06 20.23 -4.01
CA SER A 3 -9.28 20.39 -5.24
C SER A 3 -9.47 19.13 -6.08
N ALA A 4 -10.19 19.22 -7.20
CA ALA A 4 -10.40 18.10 -8.10
C ALA A 4 -9.07 17.82 -8.82
N ALA A 5 -8.26 16.92 -8.24
CA ALA A 5 -7.03 16.48 -8.87
C ALA A 5 -7.34 15.84 -10.24
N ASP A 6 -6.61 16.29 -11.26
CA ASP A 6 -6.70 15.74 -12.61
C ASP A 6 -6.64 14.20 -12.61
N PRO A 7 -7.41 13.49 -13.46
CA PRO A 7 -7.42 12.04 -13.52
C PRO A 7 -6.04 11.38 -13.64
N ALA A 8 -5.08 12.01 -14.34
CA ALA A 8 -3.71 11.50 -14.45
C ALA A 8 -2.97 11.56 -13.10
N SER A 9 -3.12 12.66 -12.35
CA SER A 9 -2.58 12.79 -11.00
C SER A 9 -3.19 11.77 -10.04
N ARG A 10 -4.50 11.53 -10.13
CA ARG A 10 -5.17 10.47 -9.33
C ARG A 10 -4.65 9.07 -9.66
N ARG A 11 -4.42 8.75 -10.95
CA ARG A 11 -3.81 7.47 -11.35
C ARG A 11 -2.39 7.31 -10.81
N ARG A 12 -1.56 8.36 -10.89
CA ARG A 12 -0.20 8.35 -10.34
C ARG A 12 -0.19 8.15 -8.83
N ALA A 13 -1.04 8.90 -8.12
CA ALA A 13 -1.18 8.75 -6.66
C ALA A 13 -1.62 7.33 -6.28
N ARG A 14 -2.52 6.72 -7.04
CA ARG A 14 -2.90 5.30 -6.87
C ARG A 14 -1.73 4.36 -7.08
N GLY A 15 -0.97 4.53 -8.16
CA GLY A 15 0.24 3.72 -8.41
C GLY A 15 1.22 3.79 -7.23
N TRP A 16 1.47 5.00 -6.72
CA TRP A 16 2.29 5.20 -5.53
C TRP A 16 1.73 4.53 -4.27
N ALA A 17 0.43 4.62 -4.04
CA ALA A 17 -0.22 3.98 -2.90
C ALA A 17 -0.09 2.45 -2.96
N VAL A 18 -0.25 1.86 -4.15
CA VAL A 18 -0.05 0.41 -4.37
C VAL A 18 1.38 0.00 -4.09
N LEU A 19 2.37 0.72 -4.66
CA LEU A 19 3.80 0.43 -4.41
C LEU A 19 4.13 0.47 -2.92
N LYS A 20 3.68 1.50 -2.20
CA LYS A 20 3.91 1.63 -0.75
C LYS A 20 3.26 0.50 0.05
N ALA A 21 2.03 0.12 -0.30
CA ALA A 21 1.32 -0.95 0.40
C ALA A 21 1.99 -2.32 0.14
N LEU A 22 2.45 -2.58 -1.09
CA LEU A 22 3.23 -3.78 -1.42
C LEU A 22 4.56 -3.83 -0.65
N SER A 23 5.31 -2.73 -0.59
CA SER A 23 6.55 -2.67 0.20
C SER A 23 6.29 -2.99 1.68
N CYS A 24 5.22 -2.45 2.26
CA CYS A 24 4.85 -2.73 3.66
C CYS A 24 4.49 -4.22 3.86
N ALA A 25 3.80 -4.84 2.89
CA ALA A 25 3.48 -6.27 2.96
C ALA A 25 4.75 -7.13 2.94
N LEU A 26 5.71 -6.80 2.08
CA LEU A 26 7.00 -7.50 1.98
C LEU A 26 7.85 -7.34 3.24
N ILE A 27 7.88 -6.14 3.85
CA ILE A 27 8.53 -5.91 5.15
C ILE A 27 7.85 -6.72 6.26
N GLY A 28 6.52 -6.80 6.23
CA GLY A 28 5.74 -7.64 7.14
C GLY A 28 6.12 -9.12 7.02
N GLU A 29 6.13 -9.63 5.79
CA GLU A 29 6.47 -11.02 5.49
C GLU A 29 7.96 -11.34 5.79
N ALA A 30 8.87 -10.40 5.54
CA ALA A 30 10.25 -10.50 5.97
C ALA A 30 10.36 -10.63 7.50
N GLY A 31 9.52 -9.91 8.25
CA GLY A 31 9.45 -10.00 9.70
C GLY A 31 8.94 -11.35 10.20
N VAL A 32 7.91 -11.90 9.56
CA VAL A 32 7.41 -13.26 9.87
C VAL A 32 8.47 -14.32 9.58
N ARG A 33 9.27 -14.13 8.53
CA ARG A 33 10.37 -15.04 8.15
C ARG A 33 11.68 -14.81 8.94
N GLY A 34 11.69 -13.90 9.91
CA GLY A 34 12.89 -13.61 10.73
C GLY A 34 14.05 -12.97 9.96
N ARG A 35 13.79 -12.33 8.80
CA ARG A 35 14.84 -11.65 8.03
C ARG A 35 15.21 -10.31 8.66
N PRO A 36 16.49 -9.89 8.58
CA PRO A 36 16.93 -8.61 9.11
C PRO A 36 16.16 -7.45 8.47
N GLY A 37 15.70 -6.50 9.30
CA GLY A 37 14.88 -5.36 8.88
C GLY A 37 13.39 -5.67 8.70
N GLY A 38 12.98 -6.93 8.85
CA GLY A 38 11.59 -7.34 8.81
C GLY A 38 10.79 -6.87 10.03
N LYS A 39 9.50 -6.60 9.85
CA LYS A 39 8.65 -6.05 10.93
C LYS A 39 7.23 -6.59 10.81
N PRO A 40 6.88 -7.69 11.51
CA PRO A 40 5.66 -8.46 11.26
C PRO A 40 4.37 -7.64 11.41
N ALA A 41 4.39 -6.61 12.27
CA ALA A 41 3.29 -5.68 12.47
C ALA A 41 2.87 -4.89 11.20
N TRP A 42 3.72 -4.84 10.17
CA TRP A 42 3.43 -4.12 8.91
C TRP A 42 2.54 -4.91 7.94
N GLY A 43 2.39 -6.23 8.14
CA GLY A 43 1.58 -7.08 7.25
C GLY A 43 0.08 -6.77 7.26
N PRO A 44 -0.59 -6.71 8.42
CA PRO A 44 -2.02 -6.37 8.50
C PRO A 44 -2.39 -5.00 7.89
N PRO A 45 -1.72 -3.87 8.23
CA PRO A 45 -2.07 -2.57 7.66
C PRO A 45 -1.81 -2.50 6.15
N ALA A 46 -0.76 -3.19 5.65
CA ALA A 46 -0.49 -3.29 4.22
C ALA A 46 -1.62 -3.98 3.45
N ARG A 47 -2.11 -5.11 3.96
CA ARG A 47 -3.26 -5.84 3.38
C ARG A 47 -4.54 -5.01 3.41
N ALA A 48 -4.80 -4.30 4.50
CA ALA A 48 -5.96 -3.42 4.61
C ALA A 48 -5.89 -2.26 3.59
N ALA A 49 -4.71 -1.66 3.39
CA ALA A 49 -4.50 -0.62 2.40
C ALA A 49 -4.68 -1.14 0.97
N LEU A 50 -4.09 -2.29 0.63
CA LEU A 50 -4.28 -2.93 -0.68
C LEU A 50 -5.75 -3.22 -0.95
N ARG A 51 -6.47 -3.79 0.02
CA ARG A 51 -7.90 -4.09 -0.09
C ARG A 51 -8.72 -2.83 -0.45
N ARG A 52 -8.50 -1.72 0.24
CA ARG A 52 -9.17 -0.44 -0.07
C ARG A 52 -8.80 0.09 -1.46
N LEU A 53 -7.56 -0.09 -1.90
CA LEU A 53 -7.13 0.37 -3.21
C LEU A 53 -7.79 -0.42 -4.34
N VAL A 54 -7.96 -1.74 -4.18
CA VAL A 54 -8.63 -2.59 -5.17
C VAL A 54 -10.15 -2.48 -5.13
N GLU A 55 -10.75 -2.33 -3.93
CA GLU A 55 -12.20 -2.07 -3.78
C GLU A 55 -12.62 -0.72 -4.39
N THR A 56 -11.68 0.22 -4.49
CA THR A 56 -11.95 1.53 -5.11
C THR A 56 -11.54 1.57 -6.59
N ALA A 57 -10.94 0.51 -7.13
CA ALA A 57 -10.64 0.44 -8.56
C ALA A 57 -11.96 0.47 -9.35
N PRO A 58 -12.07 1.31 -10.39
CA PRO A 58 -13.28 1.41 -11.20
C PRO A 58 -13.56 0.12 -11.99
#